data_AF-A0A4V1TPT4-F1
#
_entry.id   AF-A0A4V1TPT4-F1
#
_cell.length_a   1.000
_cell.length_b   1.000
_cell.length_c   1.000
_cell.angle_alpha   90.00
_cell.angle_beta   90.00
_cell.angle_gamma   90.00
#
_symmetry.space_group_name_H-M   'P 1'
#
loop_
_entity.id
_entity.type
_entity.pdbx_description
1 polymer ?
#
loop_
_entity_poly.entity_id
_entity_poly.type
_entity_poly.pdbx_seq_one_letter_code
_entity_poly.pdbx_strand_id
1 'polypeptide(L)'
;EAPLDEVDPYYHVLTARAWLRQRVVGKNQQVEWSDQKLRVNVNVQDSCNAFYDGSLNFFDEGDGCMNTGRTANVVYHEYAHGIHEHSAAGAADALMDGQVSEGIADYVATSMTGNPNIRGLYACDDNFRSCVNDFDYCERGCDMSDYAEIHDAGQVLCAVWWEFREQMVARYGAKRGVMKADRILLKSLTLVGDMYSAYQAAIAADDDPDQDPSNGTLHSCELNQAFANGSPGGKPHFPELTGKVPCNKDAPPR
;
A
#
# COMPACT_ATOMS: atom_id res chain seq x y z
N GLU A 1 -24.47 -23.63 10.03
CA GLU A 1 -23.65 -22.93 9.02
C GLU A 1 -23.02 -21.74 9.72
N ALA A 2 -21.77 -21.40 9.41
CA ALA A 2 -21.16 -20.20 9.98
C ALA A 2 -21.77 -18.95 9.29
N PRO A 3 -22.07 -17.87 10.02
CA PRO A 3 -22.54 -16.61 9.45
C PRO A 3 -21.55 -16.02 8.42
N LEU A 4 -22.03 -15.27 7.42
CA LEU A 4 -21.17 -14.69 6.36
C LEU A 4 -20.12 -13.73 6.92
N ASP A 5 -20.51 -12.95 7.91
CA ASP A 5 -19.71 -12.09 8.77
C ASP A 5 -18.59 -12.81 9.54
N GLU A 6 -18.62 -14.15 9.65
CA GLU A 6 -17.48 -14.95 10.12
C GLU A 6 -16.68 -15.57 8.96
N VAL A 7 -17.37 -15.99 7.89
CA VAL A 7 -16.77 -16.70 6.74
C VAL A 7 -15.95 -15.78 5.84
N ASP A 8 -16.49 -14.61 5.49
CA ASP A 8 -15.87 -13.65 4.59
C ASP A 8 -14.53 -13.12 5.14
N PRO A 9 -14.45 -12.59 6.39
CA PRO A 9 -13.18 -12.11 6.90
C PRO A 9 -12.17 -13.26 7.07
N TYR A 10 -12.62 -14.46 7.43
CA TYR A 10 -11.74 -15.63 7.47
C TYR A 10 -11.13 -15.95 6.09
N TYR A 11 -11.96 -16.00 5.04
CA TYR A 11 -11.54 -16.24 3.67
C TYR A 11 -10.57 -15.16 3.17
N HIS A 12 -10.90 -13.89 3.39
CA HIS A 12 -10.09 -12.77 2.92
C HIS A 12 -8.75 -12.68 3.67
N VAL A 13 -8.72 -12.89 4.99
CA VAL A 13 -7.46 -12.94 5.76
C VAL A 13 -6.54 -14.07 5.27
N LEU A 14 -7.09 -15.25 4.98
CA LEU A 14 -6.29 -16.34 4.41
C LEU A 14 -5.80 -16.03 2.99
N THR A 15 -6.61 -15.32 2.21
CA THR A 15 -6.22 -14.84 0.87
C THR A 15 -5.08 -13.84 0.96
N ALA A 16 -5.14 -12.89 1.89
CA ALA A 16 -4.08 -11.90 2.14
C ALA A 16 -2.77 -12.55 2.61
N ARG A 17 -2.87 -13.51 3.54
CA ARG A 17 -1.73 -14.34 3.96
C ARG A 17 -1.09 -15.06 2.77
N ALA A 18 -1.89 -15.69 1.91
CA ALA A 18 -1.37 -16.37 0.72
C ALA A 18 -0.73 -15.40 -0.28
N TRP A 19 -1.35 -14.22 -0.47
CA TRP A 19 -0.83 -13.16 -1.33
C TRP A 19 0.56 -12.68 -0.87
N LEU A 20 0.73 -12.43 0.43
CA LEU A 20 2.00 -12.00 1.05
C LEU A 20 3.09 -13.06 0.84
N ARG A 21 2.80 -14.32 1.17
CA ARG A 21 3.76 -15.44 1.03
C ARG A 21 4.23 -15.69 -0.41
N GLN A 22 3.42 -15.35 -1.42
CA GLN A 22 3.82 -15.48 -2.82
C GLN A 22 4.80 -14.39 -3.26
N ARG A 23 4.84 -13.27 -2.55
CA ARG A 23 5.60 -12.07 -2.92
C ARG A 23 6.89 -11.96 -2.14
N VAL A 24 6.86 -12.16 -0.83
CA VAL A 24 8.07 -12.15 -0.01
C VAL A 24 8.96 -13.34 -0.35
N VAL A 25 10.27 -13.08 -0.53
CA VAL A 25 11.27 -14.12 -0.73
C VAL A 25 12.00 -14.37 0.60
N GLY A 26 11.94 -15.60 1.10
CA GLY A 26 12.56 -15.99 2.37
C GLY A 26 11.66 -15.76 3.58
N LYS A 27 12.23 -15.88 4.78
CA LYS A 27 11.55 -15.55 6.04
C LYS A 27 11.94 -14.14 6.46
N ASN A 28 10.93 -13.28 6.65
CA ASN A 28 11.07 -11.96 7.25
C ASN A 28 9.95 -11.76 8.30
N GLN A 29 10.00 -10.66 9.03
CA GLN A 29 9.04 -10.36 10.10
C GLN A 29 7.59 -10.29 9.60
N GLN A 30 7.35 -9.77 8.38
CA GLN A 30 6.02 -9.74 7.76
C GLN A 30 5.43 -11.15 7.65
N VAL A 31 6.20 -12.10 7.10
CA VAL A 31 5.76 -13.49 6.94
C VAL A 31 5.64 -14.18 8.30
N GLU A 32 6.58 -13.96 9.21
CA GLU A 32 6.55 -14.52 10.56
C GLU A 32 5.30 -14.10 11.32
N TRP A 33 4.92 -12.82 11.27
CA TRP A 33 3.65 -12.33 11.79
C TRP A 33 2.46 -13.00 11.12
N SER A 34 2.45 -13.02 9.78
CA SER A 34 1.34 -13.58 9.01
C SER A 34 1.07 -15.05 9.32
N ASP A 35 2.11 -15.80 9.71
CA ASP A 35 2.08 -17.23 10.03
C ASP A 35 1.48 -17.51 11.42
N GLN A 36 1.39 -16.50 12.29
CA GLN A 36 0.81 -16.63 13.62
C GLN A 36 -0.72 -16.79 13.57
N LYS A 37 -1.30 -17.14 14.72
CA LYS A 37 -2.75 -17.08 14.91
C LYS A 37 -3.16 -15.62 15.09
N LEU A 38 -3.68 -15.02 14.03
CA LEU A 38 -4.25 -13.67 14.07
C LEU A 38 -5.63 -13.69 14.71
N ARG A 39 -5.91 -12.70 15.57
CA ARG A 39 -7.24 -12.50 16.14
C ARG A 39 -8.06 -11.66 15.16
N VAL A 40 -9.26 -12.15 14.86
CA VAL A 40 -10.25 -11.46 14.03
C VAL A 40 -11.51 -11.31 14.87
N ASN A 41 -11.86 -10.08 15.19
CA ASN A 41 -13.10 -9.71 15.87
C ASN A 41 -14.09 -9.22 14.81
N VAL A 42 -15.29 -9.78 14.78
CA VAL A 42 -16.36 -9.45 13.84
C VAL A 42 -17.58 -8.95 14.60
N ASN A 43 -18.44 -8.18 13.94
CA ASN A 43 -19.64 -7.58 14.53
C ASN A 43 -19.34 -6.77 15.80
N VAL A 44 -18.22 -6.03 15.78
CA VAL A 44 -17.95 -5.02 16.81
C VAL A 44 -19.13 -4.05 16.82
N GLN A 45 -19.68 -3.77 18.00
CA GLN A 45 -20.93 -3.01 18.20
C GLN A 45 -20.72 -1.49 17.98
N ASP A 46 -20.36 -1.16 16.75
CA ASP A 46 -20.14 0.17 16.19
C ASP A 46 -20.33 0.04 14.65
N SER A 47 -20.26 1.13 13.89
CA SER A 47 -20.53 1.09 12.45
C SER A 47 -19.57 1.98 11.64
N CYS A 48 -19.57 1.80 10.31
CA CYS A 48 -18.83 2.63 9.37
C CYS A 48 -17.31 2.70 9.56
N ASN A 49 -16.71 1.70 10.22
CA ASN A 49 -15.26 1.64 10.36
C ASN A 49 -14.73 0.20 10.46
N ALA A 50 -13.42 0.07 10.39
CA ALA A 50 -12.67 -1.11 10.78
C ALA A 50 -11.31 -0.62 11.29
N PHE A 51 -10.59 -1.46 12.03
CA PHE A 51 -9.23 -1.10 12.42
C PHE A 51 -8.36 -2.31 12.73
N TYR A 52 -7.05 -2.10 12.60
CA TYR A 52 -6.01 -2.98 13.08
C TYR A 52 -5.29 -2.37 14.30
N ASP A 53 -5.22 -3.14 15.39
CA ASP A 53 -4.54 -2.76 16.65
C ASP A 53 -3.61 -3.87 17.19
N GLY A 54 -3.14 -4.73 16.29
CA GLY A 54 -2.58 -6.05 16.62
C GLY A 54 -3.63 -7.17 16.52
N SER A 55 -4.92 -6.82 16.54
CA SER A 55 -6.03 -7.66 16.07
C SER A 55 -6.72 -7.00 14.87
N LEU A 56 -7.44 -7.79 14.07
CA LEU A 56 -8.31 -7.27 13.02
C LEU A 56 -9.71 -7.09 13.60
N ASN A 57 -10.27 -5.88 13.49
CA ASN A 57 -11.55 -5.52 14.11
C ASN A 57 -12.51 -5.00 13.05
N PHE A 58 -13.61 -5.72 12.85
CA PHE A 58 -14.62 -5.42 11.84
C PHE A 58 -15.96 -5.10 12.48
N PHE A 59 -16.53 -3.97 12.08
CA PHE A 59 -17.73 -3.38 12.65
C PHE A 59 -18.97 -3.96 11.99
N ASP A 60 -20.08 -3.88 12.71
CA ASP A 60 -21.37 -4.36 12.22
C ASP A 60 -21.95 -3.42 11.15
N GLU A 61 -22.97 -3.88 10.45
CA GLU A 61 -23.73 -3.01 9.55
C GLU A 61 -24.51 -1.96 10.36
N GLY A 62 -24.55 -0.72 9.85
CA GLY A 62 -25.15 0.40 10.58
C GLY A 62 -24.86 1.74 9.91
N ASP A 63 -25.67 2.75 10.21
CA ASP A 63 -25.50 4.14 9.77
C ASP A 63 -25.24 4.35 8.26
N GLY A 64 -25.75 3.43 7.44
CA GLY A 64 -25.58 3.46 5.97
C GLY A 64 -24.34 2.71 5.46
N CYS A 65 -23.58 2.05 6.32
CA CYS A 65 -22.44 1.22 5.98
C CYS A 65 -22.77 -0.27 6.02
N MET A 66 -22.08 -1.02 5.17
CA MET A 66 -22.10 -2.49 5.20
C MET A 66 -21.24 -3.00 6.35
N ASN A 67 -21.51 -4.22 6.82
CA ASN A 67 -20.63 -4.90 7.77
C ASN A 67 -19.22 -5.01 7.19
N THR A 68 -18.23 -4.43 7.87
CA THR A 68 -16.91 -4.20 7.26
C THR A 68 -16.06 -5.46 7.12
N GLY A 69 -16.43 -6.54 7.82
CA GLY A 69 -15.82 -7.86 7.68
C GLY A 69 -16.20 -8.57 6.38
N ARG A 70 -17.30 -8.13 5.74
CA ARG A 70 -17.81 -8.68 4.48
C ARG A 70 -17.27 -7.93 3.24
N THR A 71 -16.40 -6.96 3.45
CA THR A 71 -15.84 -6.13 2.38
C THR A 71 -14.38 -6.46 2.16
N ALA A 72 -14.07 -7.09 1.02
CA ALA A 72 -12.71 -7.53 0.69
C ALA A 72 -11.67 -6.39 0.75
N ASN A 73 -12.01 -5.20 0.22
CA ASN A 73 -11.12 -4.03 0.28
C ASN A 73 -10.77 -3.65 1.73
N VAL A 74 -11.76 -3.60 2.62
CA VAL A 74 -11.55 -3.25 4.03
C VAL A 74 -10.74 -4.33 4.74
N VAL A 75 -11.06 -5.61 4.56
CA VAL A 75 -10.29 -6.70 5.16
C VAL A 75 -8.82 -6.69 4.71
N TYR A 76 -8.56 -6.42 3.43
CA TYR A 76 -7.19 -6.33 2.90
C TYR A 76 -6.46 -5.08 3.38
N HIS A 77 -7.16 -3.95 3.50
CA HIS A 77 -6.63 -2.70 4.05
C HIS A 77 -6.18 -2.92 5.51
N GLU A 78 -7.05 -3.44 6.38
CA GLU A 78 -6.69 -3.71 7.78
C GLU A 78 -5.57 -4.73 7.92
N TYR A 79 -5.54 -5.75 7.05
CA TYR A 79 -4.45 -6.72 7.02
C TYR A 79 -3.11 -6.07 6.67
N ALA A 80 -3.12 -5.08 5.79
CA ALA A 80 -1.92 -4.40 5.32
C ALA A 80 -1.31 -3.47 6.38
N HIS A 81 -2.10 -2.92 7.31
CA HIS A 81 -1.54 -2.29 8.51
C HIS A 81 -0.67 -3.26 9.31
N GLY A 82 -1.13 -4.50 9.49
CA GLY A 82 -0.33 -5.54 10.16
C GLY A 82 0.94 -5.92 9.39
N ILE A 83 0.92 -5.90 8.05
CA ILE A 83 2.12 -6.04 7.23
C ILE A 83 3.09 -4.89 7.53
N HIS A 84 2.63 -3.65 7.50
CA HIS A 84 3.47 -2.47 7.73
C HIS A 84 4.06 -2.46 9.14
N GLU A 85 3.26 -2.77 10.17
CA GLU A 85 3.73 -2.90 11.57
C GLU A 85 4.88 -3.88 11.70
N HIS A 86 4.79 -5.01 10.98
CA HIS A 86 5.78 -6.08 11.02
C HIS A 86 6.81 -5.99 9.88
N SER A 87 7.00 -4.79 9.31
CA SER A 87 8.05 -4.52 8.33
C SER A 87 9.28 -3.83 8.92
N ALA A 88 9.14 -3.12 10.03
CA ALA A 88 10.20 -2.30 10.60
C ALA A 88 11.39 -3.13 11.12
N ALA A 89 12.58 -2.90 10.57
CA ALA A 89 13.80 -3.56 11.01
C ALA A 89 14.26 -3.05 12.38
N GLY A 90 13.80 -3.67 13.47
CA GLY A 90 14.54 -3.75 14.73
C GLY A 90 14.62 -2.49 15.60
N ALA A 91 13.94 -1.40 15.26
CA ALA A 91 13.59 -0.40 16.26
C ALA A 91 12.17 -0.69 16.72
N ALA A 92 12.03 -1.31 17.89
CA ALA A 92 10.75 -1.43 18.59
C ALA A 92 10.08 -0.05 18.85
N ASP A 93 10.78 1.04 18.52
CA ASP A 93 10.43 2.44 18.74
C ASP A 93 10.28 3.25 17.44
N ALA A 94 10.46 2.65 16.24
CA ALA A 94 10.09 3.31 14.99
C ALA A 94 8.58 3.27 14.87
N LEU A 95 7.92 4.35 15.30
CA LEU A 95 6.48 4.51 15.14
C LEU A 95 6.15 4.37 13.66
N MET A 96 5.17 3.52 13.33
CA MET A 96 4.59 3.48 12.00
C MET A 96 4.06 4.88 11.67
N ASP A 97 4.53 5.47 10.59
CA ASP A 97 3.92 6.70 10.08
C ASP A 97 2.51 6.35 9.57
N GLY A 98 1.50 7.01 10.14
CA GLY A 98 0.10 6.74 9.85
C GLY A 98 -0.24 6.98 8.38
N GLN A 99 0.30 8.04 7.77
CA GLN A 99 0.02 8.40 6.37
C GLN A 99 0.61 7.37 5.41
N VAL A 100 1.82 6.89 5.71
CA VAL A 100 2.42 5.76 5.00
C VAL A 100 1.55 4.52 5.17
N SER A 101 1.12 4.22 6.40
CA SER A 101 0.29 3.05 6.70
C SER A 101 -1.00 3.03 5.89
N GLU A 102 -1.71 4.16 5.83
CA GLU A 102 -2.96 4.31 5.06
C GLU A 102 -2.72 4.10 3.56
N GLY A 103 -1.70 4.75 2.98
CA GLY A 103 -1.44 4.66 1.55
C GLY A 103 -1.00 3.28 1.10
N ILE A 104 -0.22 2.59 1.93
CA ILE A 104 0.19 1.20 1.68
C ILE A 104 -1.00 0.25 1.85
N ALA A 105 -1.87 0.50 2.83
CA ALA A 105 -3.05 -0.33 3.05
C ALA A 105 -4.04 -0.25 1.88
N ASP A 106 -4.29 0.95 1.36
CA ASP A 106 -5.05 1.15 0.13
C ASP A 106 -4.37 0.48 -1.08
N TYR A 107 -3.04 0.57 -1.23
CA TYR A 107 -2.35 -0.06 -2.36
C TYR A 107 -2.43 -1.58 -2.31
N VAL A 108 -2.22 -2.19 -1.13
CA VAL A 108 -2.33 -3.65 -0.98
C VAL A 108 -3.75 -4.11 -1.31
N ALA A 109 -4.77 -3.42 -0.79
CA ALA A 109 -6.16 -3.74 -1.07
C ALA A 109 -6.50 -3.64 -2.57
N THR A 110 -6.06 -2.58 -3.25
CA THR A 110 -6.29 -2.39 -4.70
C THR A 110 -5.48 -3.36 -5.55
N SER A 111 -4.24 -3.67 -5.18
CA SER A 111 -3.42 -4.67 -5.89
C SER A 111 -4.01 -6.08 -5.76
N MET A 112 -4.52 -6.44 -4.57
CA MET A 112 -5.19 -7.72 -4.32
C MET A 112 -6.51 -7.88 -5.09
N THR A 113 -7.30 -6.82 -5.17
CA THR A 113 -8.58 -6.82 -5.90
C THR A 113 -8.41 -6.59 -7.40
N GLY A 114 -7.26 -6.06 -7.82
CA GLY A 114 -7.01 -5.66 -9.21
C GLY A 114 -7.82 -4.44 -9.65
N ASN A 115 -8.33 -3.65 -8.70
CA ASN A 115 -9.17 -2.48 -8.93
C ASN A 115 -8.55 -1.29 -8.18
N PRO A 116 -8.29 -0.13 -8.81
CA PRO A 116 -7.72 1.04 -8.14
C PRO A 116 -8.63 1.69 -7.11
N ASN A 117 -9.91 1.30 -7.08
CA ASN A 117 -10.92 1.88 -6.23
C ASN A 117 -11.07 1.08 -4.93
N ILE A 118 -11.16 1.80 -3.80
CA ILE A 118 -11.51 1.22 -2.51
C ILE A 118 -13.03 1.29 -2.36
N ARG A 119 -13.65 0.11 -2.34
CA ARG A 119 -15.10 -0.05 -2.48
C ARG A 119 -15.74 -0.77 -1.30
N GLY A 120 -17.06 -0.66 -1.21
CA GLY A 120 -17.88 -1.50 -0.35
C GLY A 120 -17.88 -1.17 1.14
N LEU A 121 -17.52 0.06 1.55
CA LEU A 121 -17.77 0.51 2.93
C LEU A 121 -19.21 1.03 3.07
N TYR A 122 -19.61 1.97 2.20
CA TYR A 122 -20.94 2.56 2.21
C TYR A 122 -21.91 1.74 1.35
N ALA A 123 -23.14 1.53 1.83
CA ALA A 123 -24.16 0.76 1.13
C ALA A 123 -24.66 1.43 -0.15
N CYS A 124 -24.56 2.77 -0.23
CA CYS A 124 -25.09 3.59 -1.32
C CYS A 124 -23.99 4.32 -2.13
N ASP A 125 -22.73 4.26 -1.68
CA ASP A 125 -21.57 4.81 -2.37
C ASP A 125 -20.49 3.74 -2.46
N ASP A 126 -20.31 3.22 -3.67
CA ASP A 126 -19.43 2.07 -3.90
C ASP A 126 -17.96 2.50 -3.99
N ASN A 127 -17.59 3.78 -3.90
CA ASN A 127 -16.18 4.19 -4.00
C ASN A 127 -15.82 5.38 -3.12
N PHE A 128 -15.15 5.13 -1.99
CA PHE A 128 -14.80 6.19 -1.04
C PHE A 128 -13.37 6.72 -1.19
N ARG A 129 -12.45 5.96 -1.81
CA ARG A 129 -11.08 6.39 -2.17
C ARG A 129 -10.59 5.71 -3.44
N SER A 130 -9.59 6.30 -4.10
CA SER A 130 -9.00 5.76 -5.33
C SER A 130 -7.49 6.00 -5.36
N CYS A 131 -6.74 4.97 -5.75
CA CYS A 131 -5.32 5.07 -6.06
C CYS A 131 -5.06 5.58 -7.49
N VAL A 132 -6.10 6.05 -8.16
CA VAL A 132 -6.00 6.89 -9.36
C VAL A 132 -6.50 8.27 -8.96
N ASN A 133 -5.56 9.15 -8.64
CA ASN A 133 -5.77 10.55 -8.27
C ASN A 133 -4.55 11.40 -8.71
N ASP A 134 -4.65 12.72 -8.60
CA ASP A 134 -3.60 13.68 -8.94
C ASP A 134 -3.21 14.57 -7.75
N PHE A 135 -3.36 14.03 -6.53
CA PHE A 135 -3.03 14.75 -5.30
C PHE A 135 -1.53 14.85 -5.11
N ASP A 136 -1.05 16.01 -4.66
CA ASP A 136 0.31 16.19 -4.22
C ASP A 136 0.47 16.18 -2.69
N TYR A 137 1.66 15.80 -2.25
CA TYR A 137 2.05 15.76 -0.86
C TYR A 137 2.99 16.92 -0.50
N CYS A 138 2.65 17.62 0.58
CA CYS A 138 3.56 18.44 1.37
C CYS A 138 3.04 18.51 2.81
N GLU A 139 3.89 18.98 3.73
CA GLU A 139 3.60 19.05 5.17
C GLU A 139 2.33 19.85 5.52
N ARG A 140 1.86 20.70 4.61
CA ARG A 140 0.63 21.51 4.77
C ARG A 140 -0.57 21.02 3.95
N GLY A 141 -0.43 19.93 3.20
CA GLY A 141 -1.46 19.45 2.26
C GLY A 141 -1.60 20.37 1.05
N CYS A 142 -0.77 20.24 0.02
CA CYS A 142 -0.81 21.21 -1.10
C CYS A 142 -2.01 21.01 -2.04
N ASP A 143 -2.70 19.86 -1.96
CA ASP A 143 -4.04 19.62 -2.51
C ASP A 143 -5.02 19.00 -1.49
N MET A 144 -4.52 18.71 -0.30
CA MET A 144 -5.28 18.16 0.81
C MET A 144 -5.53 19.32 1.77
N SER A 145 -6.61 19.35 2.54
CA SER A 145 -6.87 20.55 3.38
C SER A 145 -5.67 20.85 4.32
N ASP A 146 -5.55 22.09 4.84
CA ASP A 146 -4.54 22.45 5.86
C ASP A 146 -4.59 21.54 7.13
N TYR A 147 -5.63 20.72 7.25
CA TYR A 147 -5.87 19.73 8.30
C TYR A 147 -6.05 18.31 7.74
N ALA A 148 -5.40 18.02 6.59
CA ALA A 148 -5.46 16.74 5.92
C ALA A 148 -5.24 15.62 6.93
N GLU A 149 -6.21 14.73 6.99
CA GLU A 149 -6.14 13.59 7.88
C GLU A 149 -5.25 12.51 7.23
N ILE A 150 -4.82 11.51 7.99
CA ILE A 150 -3.81 10.54 7.52
C ILE A 150 -4.26 9.71 6.30
N HIS A 151 -5.55 9.45 6.13
CA HIS A 151 -6.10 8.72 4.99
C HIS A 151 -6.09 9.59 3.72
N ASP A 152 -6.36 10.89 3.81
CA ASP A 152 -6.19 11.86 2.73
C ASP A 152 -4.74 11.82 2.23
N ALA A 153 -3.78 11.94 3.15
CA ALA A 153 -2.34 11.87 2.84
C ALA A 153 -1.92 10.53 2.24
N GLY A 154 -2.49 9.43 2.74
CA GLY A 154 -2.25 8.09 2.23
C GLY A 154 -2.62 7.93 0.74
N GLN A 155 -3.64 8.64 0.25
CA GLN A 155 -4.06 8.56 -1.16
C GLN A 155 -2.94 8.95 -2.14
N VAL A 156 -2.06 9.88 -1.77
CA VAL A 156 -0.90 10.25 -2.59
C VAL A 156 0.05 9.06 -2.76
N LEU A 157 0.39 8.40 -1.66
CA LEU A 157 1.29 7.25 -1.71
C LEU A 157 0.65 6.05 -2.41
N CYS A 158 -0.66 5.86 -2.26
CA CYS A 158 -1.36 4.82 -3.01
C CYS A 158 -1.28 5.07 -4.53
N ALA A 159 -1.45 6.32 -4.96
CA ALA A 159 -1.34 6.68 -6.38
C ALA A 159 0.06 6.41 -6.93
N VAL A 160 1.11 6.80 -6.21
CA VAL A 160 2.50 6.49 -6.59
C VAL A 160 2.69 4.99 -6.84
N TRP A 161 2.25 4.13 -5.91
CA TRP A 161 2.44 2.69 -6.07
C TRP A 161 1.56 2.09 -7.17
N TRP A 162 0.34 2.61 -7.36
CA TRP A 162 -0.53 2.20 -8.46
C TRP A 162 0.05 2.58 -9.83
N GLU A 163 0.56 3.79 -9.98
CA GLU A 163 1.24 4.24 -11.20
C GLU A 163 2.51 3.42 -11.47
N PHE A 164 3.32 3.17 -10.43
CA PHE A 164 4.49 2.31 -10.56
C PHE A 164 4.08 0.90 -11.01
N ARG A 165 3.02 0.33 -10.43
CA ARG A 165 2.46 -0.96 -10.83
C ARG A 165 2.06 -0.99 -12.31
N GLU A 166 1.37 0.03 -12.80
CA GLU A 166 0.97 0.13 -14.21
C GLU A 166 2.18 0.21 -15.15
N GLN A 167 3.22 0.96 -14.76
CA GLN A 167 4.48 1.03 -15.53
C GLN A 167 5.20 -0.33 -15.57
N MET A 168 5.22 -1.05 -14.44
CA MET A 168 5.77 -2.40 -14.36
C MET A 168 4.95 -3.39 -15.19
N VAL A 169 3.63 -3.25 -15.24
CA VAL A 169 2.74 -4.02 -16.12
C VAL A 169 3.05 -3.74 -17.59
N ALA A 170 3.25 -2.47 -17.97
CA ALA A 170 3.64 -2.11 -19.33
C ALA A 170 4.98 -2.72 -19.73
N ARG A 171 5.96 -2.75 -18.80
CA ARG A 171 7.31 -3.28 -19.06
C ARG A 171 7.39 -4.81 -19.07
N TYR A 172 6.69 -5.48 -18.16
CA TYR A 172 6.86 -6.92 -17.92
C TYR A 172 5.63 -7.78 -18.24
N GLY A 173 4.51 -7.15 -18.62
CA GLY A 173 3.21 -7.78 -18.78
C GLY A 173 2.47 -7.96 -17.45
N ALA A 174 1.14 -8.04 -17.51
CA ALA A 174 0.22 -7.98 -16.36
C ALA A 174 0.68 -8.79 -15.14
N LYS A 175 0.81 -10.11 -15.26
CA LYS A 175 1.14 -10.98 -14.11
C LYS A 175 2.51 -10.66 -13.50
N ARG A 176 3.52 -10.40 -14.32
CA ARG A 176 4.90 -10.22 -13.87
C ARG A 176 5.13 -8.79 -13.35
N GLY A 177 4.53 -7.80 -13.99
CA GLY A 177 4.58 -6.40 -13.59
C GLY A 177 3.98 -6.19 -12.21
N VAL A 178 2.76 -6.70 -11.99
CA VAL A 178 2.11 -6.67 -10.66
C VAL A 178 2.98 -7.34 -9.61
N MET A 179 3.48 -8.55 -9.88
CA MET A 179 4.33 -9.26 -8.93
C MET A 179 5.61 -8.51 -8.59
N LYS A 180 6.24 -7.82 -9.55
CA LYS A 180 7.43 -7.01 -9.29
C LYS A 180 7.10 -5.76 -8.46
N ALA A 181 6.05 -5.03 -8.81
CA ALA A 181 5.63 -3.85 -8.07
C ALA A 181 5.31 -4.18 -6.60
N ASP A 182 4.51 -5.22 -6.37
CA ASP A 182 4.14 -5.65 -5.03
C ASP A 182 5.37 -6.11 -4.21
N ARG A 183 6.36 -6.73 -4.86
CA ARG A 183 7.60 -7.15 -4.19
C ARG A 183 8.46 -5.97 -3.76
N ILE A 184 8.59 -4.98 -4.63
CA ILE A 184 9.37 -3.77 -4.35
C ILE A 184 8.69 -2.98 -3.23
N LEU A 185 7.36 -2.85 -3.25
CA LEU A 185 6.58 -2.28 -2.14
C LEU A 185 6.87 -3.01 -0.83
N LEU A 186 6.68 -4.32 -0.77
CA LEU A 186 6.89 -5.07 0.47
C LEU A 186 8.33 -4.97 1.00
N LYS A 187 9.33 -4.85 0.12
CA LYS A 187 10.71 -4.61 0.52
C LYS A 187 10.94 -3.15 0.96
N SER A 188 10.28 -2.16 0.35
CA SER A 188 10.41 -0.76 0.76
C SER A 188 9.81 -0.50 2.14
N LEU A 189 8.80 -1.29 2.55
CA LEU A 189 8.24 -1.20 3.91
C LEU A 189 9.26 -1.49 5.01
N THR A 190 10.35 -2.20 4.71
CA THR A 190 11.41 -2.43 5.71
C THR A 190 12.39 -1.25 5.85
N LEU A 191 12.21 -0.20 5.05
CA LEU A 191 13.13 0.92 4.88
C LEU A 191 12.45 2.28 5.02
N VAL A 192 11.14 2.37 4.76
CA VAL A 192 10.37 3.61 4.88
C VAL A 192 10.17 3.98 6.35
N GLY A 193 10.40 5.25 6.69
CA GLY A 193 10.11 5.81 8.00
C GLY A 193 8.89 6.75 7.98
N ASP A 194 8.75 7.51 6.90
CA ASP A 194 7.71 8.53 6.68
C ASP A 194 7.49 8.78 5.17
N MET A 195 6.54 9.66 4.85
CA MET A 195 6.23 10.06 3.46
C MET A 195 7.44 10.64 2.70
N TYR A 196 8.35 11.35 3.35
CA TYR A 196 9.54 11.95 2.72
C TYR A 196 10.62 10.91 2.38
N SER A 197 10.72 9.86 3.21
CA SER A 197 11.64 8.74 2.99
C SER A 197 11.12 7.72 1.98
N ALA A 198 9.83 7.75 1.62
CA ALA A 198 9.17 6.75 0.78
C ALA A 198 9.87 6.52 -0.56
N TYR A 199 10.34 7.59 -1.21
CA TYR A 199 11.08 7.49 -2.46
C TYR A 199 12.42 6.77 -2.28
N GLN A 200 13.21 7.16 -1.27
CA GLN A 200 14.51 6.54 -1.00
C GLN A 200 14.36 5.07 -0.60
N ALA A 201 13.31 4.75 0.17
CA ALA A 201 12.94 3.38 0.50
C ALA A 201 12.58 2.56 -0.75
N ALA A 202 11.84 3.14 -1.70
CA ALA A 202 11.51 2.48 -2.96
C ALA A 202 12.75 2.25 -3.84
N ILE A 203 13.65 3.24 -3.96
CA ILE A 203 14.93 3.08 -4.68
C ILE A 203 15.80 2.00 -4.05
N ALA A 204 15.97 2.00 -2.73
CA ALA A 204 16.75 0.98 -2.03
C ALA A 204 16.09 -0.42 -2.06
N ALA A 205 14.76 -0.46 -2.18
CA ALA A 205 14.01 -1.70 -2.38
C ALA A 205 14.12 -2.25 -3.80
N ASP A 206 14.42 -1.39 -4.78
CA ASP A 206 14.52 -1.79 -6.17
C ASP A 206 15.64 -2.84 -6.41
N ASP A 207 15.54 -3.52 -7.55
CA ASP A 207 16.61 -4.37 -8.05
C ASP A 207 17.75 -3.48 -8.58
N ASP A 208 18.92 -3.59 -7.95
CA ASP A 208 20.12 -2.89 -8.38
C ASP A 208 21.31 -3.86 -8.48
N PRO A 209 21.68 -4.30 -9.70
CA PRO A 209 22.71 -5.32 -9.88
C PRO A 209 24.12 -4.92 -9.40
N ASP A 210 24.48 -3.64 -9.46
CA ASP A 210 25.78 -3.15 -9.01
C ASP A 210 25.74 -2.55 -7.60
N GLN A 211 24.53 -2.42 -7.02
CA GLN A 211 24.27 -1.86 -5.69
C GLN A 211 24.74 -0.41 -5.55
N ASP A 212 24.81 0.33 -6.65
CA ASP A 212 25.14 1.75 -6.69
C ASP A 212 23.99 2.58 -7.28
N PRO A 213 23.07 3.09 -6.42
CA PRO A 213 21.94 3.88 -6.91
C PRO A 213 22.35 5.22 -7.53
N SER A 214 23.63 5.64 -7.42
CA SER A 214 24.09 6.91 -7.99
C SER A 214 24.04 6.96 -9.52
N ASN A 215 24.00 5.79 -10.18
CA ASN A 215 23.83 5.66 -11.63
C ASN A 215 22.40 5.25 -12.03
N GLY A 216 21.50 5.11 -11.06
CA GLY A 216 20.11 4.70 -11.23
C GLY A 216 19.89 3.19 -11.18
N THR A 217 18.84 2.77 -10.48
CA THR A 217 18.43 1.37 -10.36
C THR A 217 17.66 0.86 -11.58
N LEU A 218 17.34 -0.44 -11.61
CA LEU A 218 16.67 -1.09 -12.75
C LEU A 218 15.33 -0.43 -13.16
N HIS A 219 14.57 0.07 -12.19
CA HIS A 219 13.29 0.73 -12.39
C HIS A 219 13.28 2.18 -11.88
N SER A 220 14.46 2.80 -11.77
CA SER A 220 14.62 4.21 -11.38
C SER A 220 13.84 5.17 -12.28
N CYS A 221 13.70 4.87 -13.57
CA CYS A 221 12.89 5.67 -14.49
C CYS A 221 11.41 5.65 -14.11
N GLU A 222 10.87 4.47 -13.81
CA GLU A 222 9.47 4.27 -13.46
C GLU A 222 9.13 4.85 -12.08
N LEU A 223 10.03 4.64 -11.10
CA LEU A 223 9.91 5.23 -9.77
C LEU A 223 9.99 6.76 -9.84
N ASN A 224 10.91 7.32 -10.63
CA ASN A 224 10.98 8.77 -10.85
C ASN A 224 9.71 9.32 -11.48
N GLN A 225 9.12 8.58 -12.42
CA GLN A 225 7.86 8.98 -13.04
C GLN A 225 6.71 8.92 -12.04
N ALA A 226 6.59 7.85 -11.24
CA ALA A 226 5.51 7.74 -10.27
C ALA A 226 5.59 8.81 -9.16
N PHE A 227 6.76 9.06 -8.59
CA PHE A 227 6.88 10.03 -7.49
C PHE A 227 6.87 11.50 -7.96
N ALA A 228 7.53 11.80 -9.08
CA ALA A 228 7.81 13.18 -9.49
C ALA A 228 7.20 13.55 -10.85
N ASN A 229 6.37 12.69 -11.44
CA ASN A 229 5.69 12.86 -12.72
C ASN A 229 6.55 13.56 -13.79
N GLY A 230 7.64 12.91 -14.17
CA GLY A 230 8.67 13.46 -15.08
C GLY A 230 8.23 13.73 -16.53
N SER A 231 6.93 13.68 -16.85
CA SER A 231 6.38 13.96 -18.17
C SER A 231 5.98 15.43 -18.33
N PRO A 232 6.15 16.06 -19.51
CA PRO A 232 5.70 17.43 -19.75
C PRO A 232 4.19 17.60 -19.48
N GLY A 233 3.83 18.44 -18.51
CA GLY A 233 2.45 18.69 -18.10
C GLY A 233 1.91 17.73 -17.03
N GLY A 234 2.73 16.80 -16.53
CA GLY A 234 2.40 15.95 -15.39
C GLY A 234 2.49 16.69 -14.06
N LYS A 235 1.53 16.43 -13.15
CA LYS A 235 1.53 16.93 -11.78
C LYS A 235 2.28 15.93 -10.87
N PRO A 236 3.36 16.32 -10.19
CA PRO A 236 4.11 15.43 -9.31
C PRO A 236 3.32 15.13 -8.03
N HIS A 237 3.30 13.87 -7.60
CA HIS A 237 2.78 13.49 -6.28
C HIS A 237 3.67 14.03 -5.15
N PHE A 238 4.98 14.15 -5.38
CA PHE A 238 5.93 14.73 -4.43
C PHE A 238 6.67 15.92 -5.08
N PRO A 239 6.07 17.12 -5.13
CA PRO A 239 6.67 18.30 -5.76
C PRO A 239 7.97 18.74 -5.09
N GLU A 240 8.10 18.49 -3.79
CA GLU A 240 9.29 18.81 -2.99
C GLU A 240 10.28 17.65 -2.89
N LEU A 241 10.16 16.62 -3.74
CA LEU A 241 11.03 15.44 -3.70
C LEU A 241 12.51 15.83 -3.83
N THR A 242 13.31 15.40 -2.87
CA THR A 242 14.77 15.55 -2.87
C THR A 242 15.48 14.21 -3.05
N GLY A 243 16.75 14.25 -3.47
CA GLY A 243 17.58 13.04 -3.60
C GLY A 243 17.19 12.11 -4.75
N LYS A 244 16.53 12.63 -5.80
CA LYS A 244 16.16 11.84 -6.98
C LYS A 244 17.40 11.25 -7.67
N VAL A 245 17.40 9.94 -7.91
CA VAL A 245 18.47 9.25 -8.64
C VAL A 245 18.30 9.36 -10.16
N PRO A 246 19.37 9.22 -10.96
CA PRO A 246 19.26 9.21 -12.42
C PRO A 246 18.32 8.10 -12.92
N CYS A 247 17.65 8.35 -14.05
CA CYS A 247 16.90 7.32 -14.76
C CYS A 247 17.85 6.47 -15.60
N ASN A 248 18.00 5.19 -15.25
CA ASN A 248 18.82 4.23 -15.96
C ASN A 248 18.03 3.61 -17.15
N LYS A 249 18.09 4.26 -18.31
CA LYS A 249 17.41 3.81 -19.54
C LYS A 249 18.01 2.56 -20.17
N ASP A 250 19.26 2.25 -19.82
CA ASP A 250 20.00 1.12 -20.40
C ASP A 250 19.81 -0.17 -19.59
N ALA A 251 19.02 -0.12 -18.51
CA ALA A 251 18.78 -1.25 -17.64
C ALA A 251 17.99 -2.37 -18.36
N PRO A 252 18.54 -3.60 -18.47
CA PRO A 252 17.95 -4.66 -19.29
C PRO A 252 16.60 -5.12 -18.71
N PRO A 253 15.58 -5.43 -19.54
CA PRO A 253 14.34 -6.02 -19.06
C PRO A 253 14.64 -7.42 -18.49
N ARG A 254 14.69 -7.56 -17.17
CA ARG A 254 14.99 -8.84 -16.50
C ARG A 254 13.76 -9.53 -15.95
#